data_AF-A0A8H8R0D7-F1
#
_entry.id   AF-A0A8H8R0D7-F1
#
_cell.length_a   1.000
_cell.length_b   1.000
_cell.length_c   1.000
_cell.angle_alpha   90.00
_cell.angle_beta   90.00
_cell.angle_gamma   90.00
#
_symmetry.space_group_name_H-M   'P 1'
#
loop_
_entity.id
_entity.type
_entity.pdbx_description
1 polymer ?
#
loop_
_entity_poly.entity_id
_entity_poly.type
_entity_poly.pdbx_seq_one_letter_code
_entity_poly.pdbx_strand_id
1 'polypeptide(L)'
;MPSQPTIFSLFPSLAPELRIKIWQHACQPRTITVRYDSERDKCLSCSTPPALLHATHESRVEAQKQYKLCFGTAHHPARIYFNPYHDTLYLPRHREMGYDETLRDFKTIVKDEDGLLDEVRRLAIEHVDAAVKRPWESYNKASLLRGFQNLQEIVLVLLTAKDTETERENVVPDEIVAFAEPKGDMEVLLRMWIDFQQSVVMEEKLLESVCREMGKEYEAWSLPSVRIRSKVRREEAGSR
;
A
#
# COMPACT_ATOMS: atom_id res chain seq x y z
N MET A 1 40.29 -13.39 6.35
CA MET A 1 38.84 -13.46 6.11
C MET A 1 38.65 -13.92 4.67
N PRO A 2 38.00 -15.06 4.39
CA PRO A 2 37.71 -15.43 3.01
C PRO A 2 36.75 -14.40 2.39
N SER A 3 37.06 -13.94 1.19
CA SER A 3 36.24 -13.00 0.43
C SER A 3 34.88 -13.62 0.12
N GLN A 4 33.80 -12.85 0.28
CA GLN A 4 32.48 -13.30 -0.14
C GLN A 4 32.46 -13.48 -1.67
N PRO A 5 31.92 -14.60 -2.18
CA PRO A 5 31.77 -14.79 -3.62
C PRO A 5 30.82 -13.73 -4.19
N THR A 6 31.30 -12.94 -5.15
CA THR A 6 30.53 -11.88 -5.83
C THR A 6 29.78 -12.38 -7.07
N ILE A 7 30.03 -13.63 -7.49
CA ILE A 7 29.48 -14.20 -8.72
C ILE A 7 28.99 -15.63 -8.42
N PHE A 8 27.77 -15.93 -8.86
CA PHE A 8 27.20 -17.27 -8.79
C PHE A 8 27.24 -17.95 -10.17
N SER A 9 28.37 -18.59 -10.47
CA SER A 9 28.67 -19.16 -11.81
C SER A 9 27.88 -20.43 -12.17
N LEU A 10 27.19 -21.05 -11.21
CA LEU A 10 26.37 -22.24 -11.44
C LEU A 10 24.96 -21.93 -11.93
N PHE A 11 24.48 -20.69 -11.80
CA PHE A 11 23.13 -20.35 -12.26
C PHE A 11 22.95 -20.56 -13.77
N PRO A 12 23.87 -20.13 -14.65
CA PRO A 12 23.72 -20.33 -16.08
C PRO A 12 23.77 -21.79 -16.53
N SER A 13 24.35 -22.71 -15.73
CA SER A 13 24.39 -24.13 -16.07
C SER A 13 23.08 -24.88 -15.77
N LEU A 14 22.13 -24.23 -15.08
CA LEU A 14 20.79 -24.77 -14.90
C LEU A 14 20.01 -24.80 -16.23
N ALA A 15 19.16 -25.81 -16.39
CA ALA A 15 18.21 -25.88 -17.48
C ALA A 15 17.32 -24.61 -17.53
N PRO A 16 16.98 -24.08 -18.72
CA PRO A 16 16.22 -22.83 -18.85
C PRO A 16 14.93 -22.80 -18.04
N GLU A 17 14.20 -23.92 -17.98
CA GLU A 17 12.94 -24.06 -17.23
C GLU A 17 13.14 -23.87 -15.73
N LEU A 18 14.27 -24.35 -15.19
CA LEU A 18 14.61 -24.15 -13.78
C LEU A 18 14.98 -22.70 -13.50
N ARG A 19 15.72 -22.05 -14.39
CA ARG A 19 16.07 -20.63 -14.24
C ARG A 19 14.83 -19.74 -14.24
N ILE A 20 13.90 -19.99 -15.16
CA ILE A 20 12.60 -19.28 -15.23
C ILE A 20 11.82 -19.49 -13.93
N LYS A 21 11.69 -20.72 -13.43
CA LYS A 21 11.03 -20.99 -12.14
C LYS A 21 11.71 -20.25 -10.99
N ILE A 22 13.03 -20.23 -10.94
CA ILE A 22 13.77 -19.49 -9.91
C ILE A 22 13.44 -18.00 -9.99
N TRP A 23 13.43 -17.39 -11.19
CA TRP A 23 13.06 -15.99 -11.35
C TRP A 23 11.62 -15.71 -10.93
N GLN A 24 10.68 -16.59 -11.27
CA GLN A 24 9.28 -16.46 -10.86
C GLN A 24 9.13 -16.52 -9.33
N HIS A 25 9.85 -17.42 -8.67
CA HIS A 25 9.85 -17.55 -7.21
C HIS A 25 10.69 -16.51 -6.47
N ALA A 26 11.62 -15.84 -7.15
CA ALA A 26 12.41 -14.75 -6.57
C ALA A 26 11.60 -13.46 -6.39
N CYS A 27 10.41 -13.35 -6.98
CA CYS A 27 9.44 -12.29 -6.69
C CYS A 27 8.92 -12.42 -5.26
N GLN A 28 9.40 -11.57 -4.37
CA GLN A 28 9.00 -11.58 -2.96
C GLN A 28 7.93 -10.50 -2.69
N PRO A 29 6.94 -10.79 -1.83
CA PRO A 29 6.02 -9.78 -1.33
C PRO A 29 6.78 -8.63 -0.66
N ARG A 30 6.32 -7.40 -0.90
CA ARG A 30 6.88 -6.18 -0.32
C ARG A 30 5.80 -5.13 -0.15
N THR A 31 6.07 -4.16 0.73
CA THR A 31 5.21 -3.00 0.91
C THR A 31 5.65 -1.87 -0.01
N ILE A 32 4.71 -1.31 -0.77
CA ILE A 32 4.93 -0.15 -1.63
C ILE A 32 4.19 1.04 -1.02
N THR A 33 4.95 1.95 -0.42
CA THR A 33 4.44 3.21 0.10
C THR A 33 4.17 4.12 -1.09
N VAL A 34 2.93 4.58 -1.26
CA VAL A 34 2.57 5.56 -2.29
C VAL A 34 1.88 6.74 -1.64
N ARG A 35 2.46 7.93 -1.80
CA ARG A 35 1.88 9.19 -1.36
C ARG A 35 1.58 10.05 -2.57
N TYR A 36 0.39 10.62 -2.63
CA TYR A 36 0.06 11.60 -3.66
C TYR A 36 0.45 13.01 -3.19
N ASP A 37 1.20 13.72 -4.04
CA ASP A 37 1.56 15.13 -3.89
C ASP A 37 0.60 15.94 -4.77
N SER A 38 -0.40 16.57 -4.16
CA SER A 38 -1.45 17.33 -4.85
C SER A 38 -0.95 18.62 -5.48
N GLU A 39 0.09 19.25 -4.92
CA GLU A 39 0.69 20.46 -5.47
C GLU A 39 1.39 20.20 -6.80
N ARG A 40 2.01 19.01 -6.91
CA ARG A 40 2.74 18.60 -8.11
C ARG A 40 1.98 17.62 -8.99
N ASP A 41 0.77 17.22 -8.61
CA ASP A 41 -0.01 16.13 -9.22
C ASP A 41 0.84 14.87 -9.46
N LYS A 42 1.54 14.39 -8.42
CA LYS A 42 2.51 13.30 -8.58
C LYS A 42 2.45 12.27 -7.46
N CYS A 43 2.47 10.99 -7.82
CA CYS A 43 2.70 9.92 -6.85
C CYS A 43 4.20 9.79 -6.53
N LEU A 44 4.49 9.77 -5.23
CA LEU A 44 5.83 9.64 -4.65
C LEU A 44 5.94 8.31 -3.90
N SER A 45 7.12 7.71 -4.00
CA SER A 45 7.46 6.47 -3.32
C SER A 45 8.97 6.39 -3.14
N CYS A 46 9.41 5.95 -1.96
CA CYS A 46 10.81 5.60 -1.71
C CYS A 46 11.07 4.09 -1.84
N SER A 47 10.11 3.33 -2.35
CA SER A 47 10.31 1.91 -2.62
C SER A 47 11.29 1.70 -3.77
N THR A 48 12.36 0.97 -3.50
CA THR A 48 13.34 0.61 -4.53
C THR A 48 12.73 -0.37 -5.55
N PRO A 49 13.09 -0.27 -6.84
CA PRO A 49 12.70 -1.26 -7.84
C PRO A 49 13.14 -2.67 -7.42
N PRO A 50 12.36 -3.74 -7.72
CA PRO A 50 12.78 -5.11 -7.43
C PRO A 50 14.17 -5.42 -8.00
N ALA A 51 15.03 -6.04 -7.20
CA ALA A 51 16.39 -6.40 -7.63
C ALA A 51 16.40 -7.25 -8.92
N LEU A 52 15.34 -8.04 -9.15
CA LEU A 52 15.16 -8.84 -10.37
C LEU A 52 15.20 -8.00 -11.65
N LEU A 53 14.71 -6.75 -11.63
CA LEU A 53 14.76 -5.86 -12.81
C LEU A 53 16.20 -5.46 -13.20
N HIS A 54 17.15 -5.64 -12.28
CA HIS A 54 18.54 -5.22 -12.43
C HIS A 54 19.56 -6.36 -12.39
N ALA A 55 19.15 -7.60 -12.06
CA ALA A 55 20.07 -8.72 -11.92
C ALA A 55 20.70 -9.17 -13.26
N THR A 56 19.87 -9.56 -14.24
CA THR A 56 20.30 -9.99 -15.58
C THR A 56 19.23 -9.65 -16.63
N HIS A 57 19.55 -9.81 -17.92
CA HIS A 57 18.55 -9.67 -18.99
C HIS A 57 17.40 -10.69 -18.83
N GLU A 58 17.72 -11.96 -18.56
CA GLU A 58 16.72 -13.02 -18.34
C GLU A 58 15.80 -12.68 -17.14
N SER A 59 16.39 -12.25 -16.02
CA SER A 59 15.65 -11.85 -14.81
C SER A 59 14.72 -10.65 -15.07
N ARG A 60 15.20 -9.65 -15.80
CA ARG A 60 14.41 -8.47 -16.17
C ARG A 60 13.19 -8.83 -17.03
N VAL A 61 13.39 -9.69 -18.03
CA VAL A 61 12.30 -10.15 -18.90
C VAL A 61 11.24 -10.88 -18.09
N GLU A 62 11.63 -11.77 -17.17
CA GLU A 62 10.68 -12.46 -16.29
C GLU A 62 10.00 -11.51 -15.29
N ALA A 63 10.72 -10.56 -14.71
CA ALA A 63 10.17 -9.59 -13.77
C ALA A 63 9.14 -8.65 -14.41
N GLN A 64 9.35 -8.22 -15.66
CA GLN A 64 8.40 -7.34 -16.39
C GLN A 64 7.07 -8.02 -16.75
N LYS A 65 6.98 -9.35 -16.64
CA LYS A 65 5.71 -10.07 -16.74
C LYS A 65 4.85 -9.90 -15.49
N GLN A 66 5.48 -9.65 -14.33
CA GLN A 66 4.82 -9.58 -13.04
C GLN A 66 4.71 -8.16 -12.48
N TYR A 67 5.68 -7.30 -12.79
CA TYR A 67 5.71 -5.91 -12.33
C TYR A 67 5.42 -4.96 -13.49
N LYS A 68 4.52 -4.01 -13.26
CA LYS A 68 4.22 -2.91 -14.19
C LYS A 68 4.52 -1.57 -13.52
N LEU A 69 4.87 -0.58 -14.34
CA LEU A 69 4.97 0.80 -13.87
C LEU A 69 3.55 1.31 -13.63
N CYS A 70 3.26 1.72 -12.40
CA CYS A 70 1.95 2.17 -11.96
C CYS A 70 2.02 3.58 -11.35
N PHE A 71 0.86 4.06 -10.91
CA PHE A 71 0.70 5.33 -10.17
C PHE A 71 1.11 6.56 -11.01
N GLY A 72 0.75 6.55 -12.30
CA GLY A 72 0.77 7.74 -13.13
C GLY A 72 -0.42 8.63 -12.81
N THR A 73 -0.33 9.92 -13.13
CA THR A 73 -1.39 10.92 -12.90
C THR A 73 -1.70 11.65 -14.21
N ALA A 74 -2.55 12.68 -14.16
CA ALA A 74 -2.84 13.51 -15.32
C ALA A 74 -1.55 14.12 -15.91
N HIS A 75 -0.69 14.67 -15.05
CA HIS A 75 0.51 15.42 -15.46
C HIS A 75 1.82 14.62 -15.41
N HIS A 76 1.86 13.46 -14.73
CA HIS A 76 3.07 12.67 -14.58
C HIS A 76 2.90 11.20 -15.01
N PRO A 77 3.89 10.62 -15.74
CA PRO A 77 3.82 9.21 -16.12
C PRO A 77 4.04 8.29 -14.92
N ALA A 78 3.56 7.05 -15.04
CA ALA A 78 3.79 5.99 -14.08
C ALA A 78 5.30 5.69 -13.92
N ARG A 79 5.78 5.59 -12.67
CA ARG A 79 7.22 5.43 -12.35
C ARG A 79 7.53 4.37 -11.29
N ILE A 80 6.51 3.82 -10.65
CA ILE A 80 6.68 2.92 -9.51
C ILE A 80 6.34 1.51 -9.99
N TYR A 81 7.30 0.59 -9.94
CA TYR A 81 7.03 -0.81 -10.23
C TYR A 81 6.14 -1.41 -9.14
N PHE A 82 5.05 -2.04 -9.55
CA PHE A 82 4.05 -2.60 -8.65
C PHE A 82 3.48 -3.90 -9.22
N ASN A 83 3.17 -4.84 -8.32
CA ASN A 83 2.48 -6.09 -8.64
C ASN A 83 1.26 -6.23 -7.70
N PRO A 84 0.02 -6.07 -8.19
CA PRO A 84 -1.18 -6.03 -7.34
C PRO A 84 -1.48 -7.36 -6.63
N TYR A 85 -0.92 -8.47 -7.13
CA TYR A 85 -1.11 -9.81 -6.58
C TYR A 85 -0.14 -10.07 -5.41
N HIS A 86 1.08 -9.53 -5.46
CA HIS A 86 2.17 -9.82 -4.53
C HIS A 86 2.52 -8.67 -3.58
N ASP A 87 2.45 -7.43 -4.05
CA ASP A 87 2.78 -6.24 -3.27
C ASP A 87 1.60 -5.84 -2.38
N THR A 88 1.91 -5.27 -1.21
CA THR A 88 0.94 -4.57 -0.37
C THR A 88 1.04 -3.08 -0.68
N LEU A 89 -0.04 -2.47 -1.19
CA LEU A 89 -0.11 -1.03 -1.41
C LEU A 89 -0.31 -0.35 -0.05
N TYR A 90 0.62 0.50 0.37
CA TYR A 90 0.48 1.29 1.60
C TYR A 90 0.23 2.75 1.26
N LEU A 91 -0.92 3.27 1.72
CA LEU A 91 -1.32 4.65 1.56
C LEU A 91 -1.25 5.33 2.94
N PRO A 92 -0.15 6.03 3.27
CA PRO A 92 -0.05 6.81 4.50
C PRO A 92 -1.03 7.99 4.44
N ARG A 93 -1.58 8.37 5.60
CA ARG A 93 -2.51 9.50 5.67
C ARG A 93 -1.78 10.83 5.76
N HIS A 94 -2.46 11.90 5.33
CA HIS A 94 -2.06 13.25 5.68
C HIS A 94 -2.41 13.54 7.14
N ARG A 95 -1.41 13.73 8.01
CA ARG A 95 -1.61 13.60 9.47
C ARG A 95 -2.52 14.63 10.14
N GLU A 96 -2.73 15.79 9.51
CA GLU A 96 -3.67 16.81 9.97
C GLU A 96 -5.15 16.37 9.84
N MET A 97 -5.40 15.37 9.00
CA MET A 97 -6.70 14.84 8.63
C MET A 97 -6.77 13.34 8.99
N GLY A 98 -7.98 12.79 9.08
CA GLY A 98 -8.16 11.34 9.21
C GLY A 98 -7.85 10.62 7.90
N TYR A 99 -8.82 10.63 6.98
CA TYR A 99 -8.70 10.15 5.62
C TYR A 99 -9.14 11.29 4.72
N ASP A 100 -8.20 12.03 4.16
CA ASP A 100 -8.53 13.23 3.38
C ASP A 100 -9.11 12.89 1.99
N GLU A 101 -9.40 13.92 1.22
CA GLU A 101 -9.90 13.77 -0.15
C GLU A 101 -8.90 13.11 -1.10
N THR A 102 -7.58 13.28 -0.87
CA THR A 102 -6.56 12.65 -1.71
C THR A 102 -6.54 11.13 -1.56
N LEU A 103 -6.78 10.63 -0.35
CA LEU A 103 -6.98 9.21 -0.10
C LEU A 103 -8.33 8.75 -0.62
N ARG A 104 -9.42 9.48 -0.34
CA ARG A 104 -10.76 9.14 -0.84
C ARG A 104 -10.77 8.95 -2.36
N ASP A 105 -10.14 9.89 -3.07
CA ASP A 105 -10.16 9.99 -4.53
C ASP A 105 -8.92 9.36 -5.17
N PHE A 106 -8.10 8.62 -4.42
CA PHE A 106 -6.83 8.07 -4.90
C PHE A 106 -6.97 7.30 -6.22
N LYS A 107 -8.02 6.47 -6.35
CA LYS A 107 -8.30 5.66 -7.55
C LYS A 107 -8.72 6.49 -8.76
N THR A 108 -9.29 7.68 -8.55
CA THR A 108 -9.68 8.59 -9.63
C THR A 108 -8.52 9.51 -10.04
N ILE A 109 -7.63 9.82 -9.11
CA ILE A 109 -6.41 10.61 -9.35
C ILE A 109 -5.39 9.81 -10.18
N VAL A 110 -5.21 8.53 -9.85
CA VAL A 110 -4.24 7.67 -10.52
C VAL A 110 -4.78 7.16 -11.85
N LYS A 111 -4.02 7.35 -12.93
CA LYS A 111 -4.25 6.70 -14.21
C LYS A 111 -4.01 5.21 -14.10
N ASP A 112 -5.03 4.44 -14.46
CA ASP A 112 -5.03 2.98 -14.47
C ASP A 112 -5.55 2.45 -15.81
N GLU A 113 -4.79 2.69 -16.88
CA GLU A 113 -5.17 2.33 -18.25
C GLU A 113 -5.38 0.82 -18.43
N ASP A 114 -4.60 0.02 -17.70
CA ASP A 114 -4.63 -1.44 -17.76
C ASP A 114 -5.60 -2.06 -16.72
N GLY A 115 -6.29 -1.27 -15.91
CA GLY A 115 -7.18 -1.75 -14.84
C GLY A 115 -6.44 -2.52 -13.73
N LEU A 116 -5.13 -2.28 -13.57
CA LEU A 116 -4.28 -3.03 -12.66
C LEU A 116 -4.57 -2.70 -11.18
N LEU A 117 -5.06 -1.50 -10.88
CA LEU A 117 -5.43 -1.13 -9.51
C LEU A 117 -6.68 -1.87 -9.05
N ASP A 118 -7.56 -2.26 -9.97
CA ASP A 118 -8.73 -3.09 -9.63
C ASP A 118 -8.31 -4.49 -9.15
N GLU A 119 -7.11 -4.96 -9.52
CA GLU A 119 -6.54 -6.25 -9.09
C GLU A 119 -5.85 -6.20 -7.71
N VAL A 120 -5.76 -5.04 -7.07
CA VAL A 120 -5.07 -4.89 -5.77
C VAL A 120 -5.73 -5.76 -4.71
N ARG A 121 -4.97 -6.71 -4.16
CA ARG A 121 -5.47 -7.66 -3.15
C ARG A 121 -5.19 -7.25 -1.72
N ARG A 122 -4.18 -6.40 -1.50
CA ARG A 122 -3.68 -6.01 -0.17
C ARG A 122 -3.45 -4.51 -0.09
N LEU A 123 -4.19 -3.87 0.79
CA LEU A 123 -4.12 -2.43 1.05
C LEU A 123 -3.78 -2.19 2.52
N ALA A 124 -2.73 -1.43 2.79
CA ALA A 124 -2.38 -0.96 4.12
C ALA A 124 -2.78 0.51 4.27
N ILE A 125 -3.45 0.83 5.37
CA ILE A 125 -3.84 2.18 5.75
C ILE A 125 -3.58 2.39 7.23
N GLU A 126 -3.28 3.62 7.62
CA GLU A 126 -3.08 3.94 9.03
C GLU A 126 -4.39 3.86 9.81
N HIS A 127 -4.30 3.40 11.06
CA HIS A 127 -5.39 3.52 12.02
C HIS A 127 -5.59 4.99 12.38
N VAL A 128 -6.85 5.43 12.33
CA VAL A 128 -7.26 6.78 12.70
C VAL A 128 -8.31 6.67 13.79
N ASP A 129 -8.02 7.30 14.92
CA ASP A 129 -8.97 7.44 16.01
C ASP A 129 -10.16 8.30 15.55
N ALA A 130 -11.38 7.89 15.91
CA ALA A 130 -12.60 8.61 15.56
C ALA A 130 -12.59 10.08 16.03
N ALA A 131 -11.87 10.41 17.10
CA ALA A 131 -11.72 11.77 17.61
C ALA A 131 -10.84 12.67 16.71
N VAL A 132 -9.97 12.08 15.87
CA VAL A 132 -9.14 12.83 14.91
C VAL A 132 -9.92 13.19 13.65
N LYS A 133 -10.91 12.37 13.29
CA LYS A 133 -11.71 12.51 12.08
C LYS A 133 -12.53 13.80 12.10
N ARG A 134 -12.42 14.59 11.03
CA ARG A 134 -13.18 15.82 10.85
C ARG A 134 -14.61 15.54 10.35
N PRO A 135 -15.58 16.42 10.63
CA PRO A 135 -16.97 16.21 10.21
C PRO A 135 -17.16 16.02 8.69
N TRP A 136 -16.31 16.65 7.86
CA TRP A 136 -16.38 16.54 6.40
C TRP A 136 -15.72 15.28 5.83
N GLU A 137 -15.00 14.49 6.63
CA GLU A 137 -14.38 13.22 6.18
C GLU A 137 -15.36 12.04 6.27
N SER A 138 -16.66 12.33 6.24
CA SER A 138 -17.71 11.47 6.77
C SER A 138 -17.76 10.07 6.16
N TYR A 139 -17.37 9.88 4.90
CA TYR A 139 -17.33 8.58 4.20
C TYR A 139 -16.01 8.30 3.44
N ASN A 140 -14.94 9.03 3.76
CA ASN A 140 -13.71 9.01 2.98
C ASN A 140 -13.00 7.65 3.03
N LYS A 141 -12.99 6.99 4.19
CA LYS A 141 -12.40 5.65 4.35
C LYS A 141 -13.21 4.62 3.59
N ALA A 142 -14.54 4.63 3.72
CA ALA A 142 -15.39 3.68 2.99
C ALA A 142 -15.21 3.82 1.47
N SER A 143 -15.12 5.06 0.96
CA SER A 143 -14.90 5.32 -0.47
C SER A 143 -13.54 4.84 -0.95
N LEU A 144 -12.47 5.11 -0.18
CA LEU A 144 -11.12 4.60 -0.48
C LEU A 144 -11.13 3.07 -0.58
N LEU A 145 -11.69 2.38 0.43
CA LEU A 145 -11.69 0.92 0.48
C LEU A 145 -12.51 0.30 -0.66
N ARG A 146 -13.69 0.89 -0.97
CA ARG A 146 -14.55 0.48 -2.09
C ARG A 146 -13.90 0.70 -3.46
N GLY A 147 -12.93 1.63 -3.56
CA GLY A 147 -12.17 1.87 -4.79
C GLY A 147 -11.39 0.65 -5.28
N PHE A 148 -11.11 -0.33 -4.41
CA PHE A 148 -10.37 -1.55 -4.73
C PHE A 148 -11.29 -2.77 -4.66
N GLN A 149 -11.78 -3.22 -5.82
CA GLN A 149 -12.86 -4.23 -5.90
C GLN A 149 -12.41 -5.64 -5.50
N ASN A 150 -11.16 -6.01 -5.81
CA ASN A 150 -10.62 -7.34 -5.50
C ASN A 150 -9.84 -7.39 -4.18
N LEU A 151 -10.11 -6.46 -3.27
CA LEU A 151 -9.40 -6.36 -2.00
C LEU A 151 -9.72 -7.58 -1.12
N GLN A 152 -8.68 -8.32 -0.72
CA GLN A 152 -8.80 -9.53 0.10
C GLN A 152 -8.37 -9.28 1.54
N GLU A 153 -7.40 -8.39 1.74
CA GLU A 153 -6.84 -8.06 3.04
C GLU A 153 -6.56 -6.56 3.18
N ILE A 154 -7.01 -5.99 4.30
CA ILE A 154 -6.67 -4.66 4.76
C ILE A 154 -5.67 -4.78 5.91
N VAL A 155 -4.53 -4.10 5.81
CA VAL A 155 -3.58 -3.98 6.91
C VAL A 155 -3.84 -2.65 7.63
N LEU A 156 -4.42 -2.72 8.82
CA LEU A 156 -4.64 -1.57 9.67
C LEU A 156 -3.35 -1.28 10.47
N VAL A 157 -2.67 -0.20 10.09
CA VAL A 157 -1.32 0.12 10.59
C VAL A 157 -1.39 0.99 11.84
N LEU A 158 -0.86 0.48 12.95
CA LEU A 158 -0.67 1.22 14.19
C LEU A 158 0.64 2.00 14.15
N LEU A 159 0.54 3.29 14.42
CA LEU A 159 1.67 4.19 14.57
C LEU A 159 2.20 4.18 16.00
N THR A 160 3.51 4.35 16.16
CA THR A 160 4.13 4.50 17.48
C THR A 160 4.17 5.98 17.89
N ALA A 161 4.37 6.24 19.20
CA ALA A 161 4.53 7.61 19.70
C ALA A 161 5.69 8.36 18.99
N LYS A 162 6.79 7.65 18.70
CA LYS A 162 7.92 8.20 17.94
C LYS A 162 7.54 8.59 16.53
N ASP A 163 6.71 7.78 15.86
CA ASP A 163 6.19 8.14 14.55
C ASP A 163 5.37 9.43 14.66
N THR A 164 4.49 9.53 15.66
CA THR A 164 3.66 10.73 15.87
C THR A 164 4.44 11.99 16.20
N GLU A 165 5.58 11.90 16.88
CA GLU A 165 6.43 13.03 17.25
C GLU A 165 7.34 13.48 16.08
N THR A 166 8.03 12.54 15.42
CA THR A 166 8.98 12.84 14.32
C THR A 166 8.31 13.62 13.17
N GLU A 167 7.04 13.33 12.89
CA GLU A 167 6.31 13.89 11.74
C GLU A 167 5.51 15.16 12.10
N ARG A 168 5.45 15.57 13.37
CA ARG A 168 4.91 16.90 13.77
C ARG A 168 5.90 18.03 13.49
N GLU A 169 7.19 17.71 13.40
CA GLU A 169 8.26 18.68 13.24
C GLU A 169 8.78 18.79 11.80
N ASN A 170 8.49 17.82 10.92
CA ASN A 170 8.91 17.82 9.50
C ASN A 170 7.95 16.99 8.62
N VAL A 171 7.82 17.36 7.33
CA VAL A 171 7.31 16.45 6.28
C VAL A 171 8.32 15.33 6.13
N VAL A 172 8.09 14.21 6.82
CA VAL A 172 9.06 13.11 6.84
C VAL A 172 9.21 12.53 5.43
N PRO A 173 10.45 12.34 4.94
CA PRO A 173 10.71 11.71 3.64
C PRO A 173 10.00 10.36 3.55
N ASP A 174 9.61 9.91 2.35
CA ASP A 174 8.93 8.62 2.27
C ASP A 174 9.89 7.52 2.82
N GLU A 175 9.46 6.79 3.84
CA GLU A 175 10.30 5.77 4.48
C GLU A 175 10.00 4.39 3.88
N ILE A 176 11.03 3.55 3.79
CA ILE A 176 10.83 2.13 3.54
C ILE A 176 10.27 1.50 4.83
N VAL A 177 9.01 1.09 4.78
CA VAL A 177 8.31 0.54 5.93
C VAL A 177 8.17 -0.97 5.85
N ALA A 178 8.16 -1.61 7.01
CA ALA A 178 7.75 -2.98 7.21
C ALA A 178 6.61 -3.03 8.24
N PHE A 179 5.83 -4.11 8.17
CA PHE A 179 4.73 -4.35 9.10
C PHE A 179 5.05 -5.55 9.98
N ALA A 180 5.01 -5.35 11.29
CA ALA A 180 5.26 -6.39 12.28
C ALA A 180 3.98 -6.70 13.08
N GLU A 181 3.98 -7.83 13.79
CA GLU A 181 2.92 -8.12 14.74
C GLU A 181 2.82 -6.99 15.78
N PRO A 182 1.59 -6.52 16.08
CA PRO A 182 1.41 -5.42 16.98
C PRO A 182 1.84 -5.80 18.39
N LYS A 183 2.63 -4.93 19.02
CA LYS A 183 2.95 -5.04 20.44
C LYS A 183 1.93 -4.22 21.21
N GLY A 184 1.14 -4.86 22.06
CA GLY A 184 0.13 -4.16 22.84
C GLY A 184 -0.77 -5.12 23.60
N ASP A 185 -1.60 -4.54 24.46
CA ASP A 185 -2.66 -5.26 25.16
C ASP A 185 -3.72 -5.73 24.14
N MET A 186 -4.09 -7.01 24.24
CA MET A 186 -5.10 -7.63 23.38
C MET A 186 -6.46 -6.91 23.49
N GLU A 187 -6.83 -6.42 24.67
CA GLU A 187 -8.10 -5.69 24.86
C GLU A 187 -8.13 -4.38 24.06
N VAL A 188 -7.00 -3.67 24.02
CA VAL A 188 -6.86 -2.43 23.25
C VAL A 188 -6.92 -2.72 21.75
N LEU A 189 -6.22 -3.76 21.28
CA LEU A 189 -6.27 -4.16 19.87
C LEU A 189 -7.67 -4.60 19.44
N LEU A 190 -8.40 -5.32 20.30
CA LEU A 190 -9.78 -5.72 20.06
C LEU A 190 -10.73 -4.51 20.04
N ARG A 191 -10.52 -3.52 20.92
CA ARG A 191 -11.29 -2.28 20.91
C ARG A 191 -11.09 -1.53 19.60
N MET A 192 -9.83 -1.30 19.21
CA MET A 192 -9.49 -0.64 17.94
C MET A 192 -10.08 -1.35 16.73
N TRP A 193 -10.08 -2.69 16.73
CA TRP A 193 -10.73 -3.49 15.71
C TRP A 193 -12.24 -3.23 15.62
N ILE A 194 -12.93 -3.29 16.75
CA ILE A 194 -14.38 -3.07 16.83
C ILE A 194 -14.73 -1.66 16.35
N ASP A 195 -13.99 -0.66 16.82
CA ASP A 195 -14.21 0.75 16.45
C ASP A 195 -13.97 0.97 14.94
N PHE A 196 -12.95 0.31 14.39
CA PHE A 196 -12.70 0.32 12.95
C PHE A 196 -13.87 -0.31 12.17
N GLN A 197 -14.35 -1.49 12.57
CA GLN A 197 -15.49 -2.14 11.91
C GLN A 197 -16.76 -1.28 11.98
N GLN A 198 -17.09 -0.76 13.17
CA GLN A 198 -18.26 0.08 13.38
C GLN A 198 -18.19 1.35 12.52
N SER A 199 -17.04 2.02 12.50
CA SER A 199 -16.88 3.21 11.67
C SER A 199 -17.02 2.88 10.18
N VAL A 200 -16.44 1.79 9.66
CA VAL A 200 -16.67 1.39 8.27
C VAL A 200 -18.15 1.18 7.97
N VAL A 201 -18.90 0.49 8.85
CA VAL A 201 -20.35 0.27 8.66
C VAL A 201 -21.13 1.59 8.68
N MET A 202 -20.77 2.53 9.54
CA MET A 202 -21.43 3.85 9.59
C MET A 202 -21.15 4.67 8.33
N GLU A 203 -19.88 4.70 7.89
CA GLU A 203 -19.48 5.40 6.67
C GLU A 203 -20.13 4.82 5.42
N GLU A 204 -20.26 3.49 5.37
CA GLU A 204 -20.91 2.77 4.28
C GLU A 204 -22.40 3.14 4.17
N LYS A 205 -23.13 3.15 5.29
CA LYS A 205 -24.54 3.54 5.31
C LYS A 205 -24.75 4.98 4.85
N LEU A 206 -23.84 5.87 5.24
CA LEU A 206 -23.87 7.26 4.81
C LEU A 206 -23.59 7.37 3.31
N LEU A 207 -22.61 6.62 2.80
CA LEU A 207 -22.32 6.58 1.37
C LEU A 207 -23.52 6.07 0.57
N GLU A 208 -24.21 5.04 1.08
CA GLU A 208 -25.44 4.52 0.48
C GLU A 208 -26.53 5.60 0.41
N SER A 209 -26.78 6.33 1.50
CA SER A 209 -27.79 7.40 1.49
C SER A 209 -27.45 8.50 0.48
N VAL A 210 -26.17 8.91 0.42
CA VAL A 210 -25.70 9.92 -0.54
C VAL A 210 -25.89 9.43 -1.98
N CYS A 211 -25.52 8.17 -2.29
CA CYS A 211 -25.72 7.60 -3.62
C CYS A 211 -27.19 7.58 -4.04
N ARG A 212 -28.08 7.16 -3.12
CA ARG A 212 -29.54 7.12 -3.38
C ARG A 212 -30.12 8.51 -3.61
N GLU A 213 -29.73 9.50 -2.81
CA GLU A 213 -30.15 10.90 -2.99
C GLU A 213 -29.67 11.48 -4.34
N MET A 214 -28.48 11.06 -4.80
CA MET A 214 -27.94 11.43 -6.10
C MET A 214 -28.53 10.62 -7.27
N GLY A 215 -29.46 9.70 -7.02
CA GLY A 215 -30.04 8.83 -8.05
C GLY A 215 -29.07 7.82 -8.67
N LYS A 216 -27.99 7.48 -7.95
CA LYS A 216 -27.01 6.48 -8.37
C LYS A 216 -27.35 5.11 -7.77
N GLU A 217 -27.12 4.06 -8.54
CA GLU A 217 -27.16 2.70 -7.99
C GLU A 217 -26.07 2.51 -6.94
N TYR A 218 -26.41 1.72 -5.92
CA TYR A 218 -25.51 1.43 -4.83
C TYR A 218 -25.36 -0.07 -4.67
N GLU A 219 -24.13 -0.55 -4.84
CA GLU A 219 -23.78 -1.95 -4.65
C GLU A 219 -23.30 -2.19 -3.21
N ALA A 220 -23.83 -3.22 -2.56
CA ALA A 220 -23.39 -3.61 -1.24
C ALA A 220 -21.94 -4.09 -1.28
N TRP A 221 -21.13 -3.65 -0.32
CA TRP A 221 -19.72 -4.04 -0.22
C TRP A 221 -19.46 -4.65 1.15
N SER A 222 -18.82 -5.82 1.16
CA SER A 222 -18.42 -6.49 2.39
C SER A 222 -16.99 -6.11 2.75
N LEU A 223 -16.76 -5.74 4.01
CA LEU A 223 -15.43 -5.51 4.54
C LEU A 223 -14.56 -6.78 4.41
N PRO A 224 -13.41 -6.73 3.71
CA PRO A 224 -12.47 -7.84 3.62
C PRO A 224 -11.83 -8.20 4.96
N SER A 225 -10.96 -9.22 4.94
CA SER A 225 -10.16 -9.56 6.13
C SER A 225 -9.33 -8.35 6.53
N VAL A 226 -9.38 -7.93 7.80
CA VAL A 226 -8.53 -6.84 8.28
C VAL A 226 -7.51 -7.43 9.26
N ARG A 227 -6.27 -6.96 9.22
CA ARG A 227 -5.18 -7.35 10.12
C ARG A 227 -4.54 -6.13 10.73
N ILE A 228 -4.38 -6.15 12.05
CA ILE A 228 -3.69 -5.07 12.75
C ILE A 228 -2.18 -5.36 12.72
N ARG A 229 -1.39 -4.35 12.38
CA ARG A 229 0.08 -4.42 12.34
C ARG A 229 0.69 -3.14 12.88
N SER A 230 1.86 -3.24 13.52
CA SER A 230 2.64 -2.05 13.88
C SER A 230 3.55 -1.64 12.72
N LYS A 231 3.66 -0.33 12.47
CA LYS A 231 4.64 0.26 11.55
C LYS A 231 6.05 0.06 12.14
N VAL A 232 6.97 -0.45 11.33
CA VAL A 232 8.39 -0.56 11.67
C VAL A 232 9.20 0.07 10.56
N ARG A 233 10.14 0.94 10.91
CA ARG A 233 11.09 1.50 9.95
C ARG A 233 12.07 0.42 9.54
N ARG A 234 12.21 0.18 8.24
CA ARG A 234 13.28 -0.66 7.73
C ARG A 234 14.51 0.21 7.61
N GLU A 235 15.48 0.04 8.50
CA GLU A 235 16.83 0.56 8.24
C GLU A 235 17.30 -0.06 6.92
N GLU A 236 17.79 0.76 6.00
CA GLU A 236 18.48 0.25 4.82
C GLU A 236 19.62 -0.64 5.32
N ALA A 237 19.48 -1.95 5.11
CA ALA A 237 20.56 -2.88 5.36
C ALA A 237 21.68 -2.58 4.35
N GLY A 238 22.60 -1.67 4.69
CA GLY A 238 23.75 -1.36 3.84
C GLY A 238 24.48 -0.06 4.10
N SER A 239 25.18 0.05 5.24
CA SER A 239 26.51 0.66 5.23
C SER A 239 27.42 -0.13 6.16
N ARG A 240 27.99 -1.21 5.62
CA ARG A 240 29.15 -1.91 6.14
C ARG A 240 30.08 -2.20 4.98
#